data_AF-A0A5B9CYR4-F1
#
_entry.id   AF-A0A5B9CYR4-F1
#
_cell.length_a   1.000
_cell.length_b   1.000
_cell.length_c   1.000
_cell.angle_alpha   90.00
_cell.angle_beta   90.00
_cell.angle_gamma   90.00
#
_symmetry.space_group_name_H-M   'P 1'
#
loop_
_entity.id
_entity.type
_entity.pdbx_description
1 polymer ?
#
loop_
_entity_poly.entity_id
_entity_poly.type
_entity_poly.pdbx_seq_one_letter_code
_entity_poly.pdbx_strand_id
1 'polypeptide(L)'
;MDKPILIHSDEILLVAYDKEQYIAESGPLDASQVLSIVDEVDDAIQIFRINPSEKSCEDISEDIAEAYVEANIEDLYEDSEVHYFVGESNAYHDLLSELADEKYNDEIYGTYEEQNKLRLCDVIPNYSSYYIKGF
;
A
#
# COMPACT_ATOMS: atom_id res chain seq x y z
N MET A 1 2.24 -9.05 3.29
CA MET A 1 2.45 -9.43 4.72
C MET A 1 3.03 -10.83 4.95
N ASP A 2 4.36 -10.96 5.02
CA ASP A 2 5.02 -12.19 5.52
C ASP A 2 5.21 -12.20 7.05
N LYS A 3 4.99 -11.08 7.74
CA LYS A 3 5.03 -10.98 9.21
C LYS A 3 3.84 -10.17 9.76
N PRO A 4 3.08 -10.70 10.72
CA PRO A 4 2.08 -9.92 11.43
C PRO A 4 2.77 -8.91 12.36
N ILE A 5 2.43 -7.63 12.21
CA ILE A 5 2.79 -6.58 13.18
C ILE A 5 1.95 -6.82 14.43
N LEU A 6 2.62 -7.22 15.52
CA LEU A 6 2.01 -7.43 16.82
C LEU A 6 3.00 -6.95 17.89
N ILE A 7 2.52 -6.07 18.76
CA ILE A 7 3.23 -5.69 19.99
C ILE A 7 2.67 -6.57 21.10
N HIS A 8 3.52 -7.38 21.72
CA HIS A 8 3.12 -8.26 22.81
C HIS A 8 2.87 -7.48 24.11
N SER A 9 2.17 -8.08 25.08
CA SER A 9 1.85 -7.42 26.36
C SER A 9 3.06 -7.04 27.21
N ASP A 10 4.21 -7.67 26.96
CA ASP A 10 5.49 -7.36 27.57
C ASP A 10 6.36 -6.44 26.72
N GLU A 11 5.85 -5.97 25.58
CA GLU A 11 6.54 -5.07 24.65
C GLU A 11 5.92 -3.67 24.68
N ILE A 12 6.70 -2.71 24.18
CA ILE A 12 6.36 -1.30 24.13
C ILE A 12 6.50 -0.84 22.69
N LEU A 13 5.47 -0.21 22.16
CA LEU A 13 5.52 0.58 20.94
C LEU A 13 6.07 1.96 21.29
N LEU A 14 7.11 2.40 20.59
CA LEU A 14 7.66 3.74 20.71
C LEU A 14 7.58 4.45 19.35
N VAL A 15 6.77 5.49 19.26
CA VAL A 15 6.64 6.34 18.07
C VAL A 15 7.37 7.66 18.35
N ALA A 16 8.40 7.95 17.55
CA ALA A 16 9.16 9.18 17.62
C ALA A 16 8.70 10.16 16.52
N TYR A 17 8.44 11.41 16.90
CA TYR A 17 8.01 12.49 16.01
C TYR A 17 8.75 13.81 16.29
N ASP A 18 8.57 14.82 15.44
CA ASP A 18 9.35 16.06 15.49
C ASP A 18 9.31 16.75 16.88
N LYS A 19 10.44 17.41 17.22
CA LYS A 19 10.69 18.16 18.47
C LYS A 19 10.87 17.32 19.75
N GLU A 20 11.59 16.21 19.67
CA GLU A 20 11.97 15.37 20.84
C GLU A 20 10.76 14.77 21.58
N GLN A 21 9.62 14.69 20.91
CA GLN A 21 8.40 14.11 21.46
C GLN A 21 8.27 12.65 21.06
N TYR A 22 7.66 11.87 21.94
CA TYR A 22 7.45 10.46 21.72
C TYR A 22 6.12 10.02 22.35
N ILE A 23 5.49 9.04 21.71
CA ILE A 23 4.39 8.27 22.28
C ILE A 23 4.95 6.88 22.58
N ALA A 24 4.74 6.44 23.81
CA ALA A 24 5.12 5.10 24.25
C ALA A 24 3.88 4.38 24.78
N GLU A 25 3.44 3.36 24.07
CA GLU A 25 2.26 2.58 24.41
C GLU A 25 2.66 1.14 24.72
N SER A 26 2.08 0.57 25.77
CA SER A 26 2.32 -0.83 26.14
C SER A 26 1.39 -1.74 25.35
N GLY A 27 1.89 -2.90 24.94
CA GLY A 27 1.03 -3.90 24.32
C GLY A 27 -0.02 -4.48 25.27
N PRO A 28 -0.94 -5.32 24.75
CA PRO A 28 -0.93 -5.85 23.39
C PRO A 28 -1.56 -4.89 22.38
N LEU A 29 -0.92 -4.70 21.23
CA LEU A 29 -1.43 -3.90 20.10
C LEU A 29 -1.30 -4.69 18.80
N ASP A 30 -2.36 -4.71 18.01
CA ASP A 30 -2.32 -5.23 16.63
C ASP A 30 -1.93 -4.15 15.61
N ALA A 31 -1.69 -4.57 14.36
CA ALA A 31 -1.32 -3.69 13.26
C ALA A 31 -2.27 -2.49 13.07
N SER A 32 -3.59 -2.73 13.15
CA SER A 32 -4.60 -1.68 12.95
C SER A 32 -4.58 -0.65 14.09
N GLN A 33 -4.36 -1.11 15.32
CA GLN A 33 -4.20 -0.23 16.47
C GLN A 33 -2.90 0.59 16.38
N VAL A 34 -1.79 -0.04 15.95
CA VAL A 34 -0.53 0.66 15.74
C VAL A 34 -0.68 1.74 14.67
N LEU A 35 -1.30 1.42 13.53
CA LEU A 35 -1.59 2.38 12.47
C LEU A 35 -2.45 3.54 12.97
N SER A 36 -3.51 3.25 13.75
CA SER A 36 -4.36 4.30 14.32
C SER A 36 -3.58 5.26 15.25
N ILE A 37 -2.63 4.74 16.03
CA ILE A 37 -1.78 5.56 16.91
C ILE A 37 -0.84 6.43 16.07
N VAL A 38 -0.30 5.89 14.98
CA VAL A 38 0.61 6.60 14.08
C VAL A 38 -0.13 7.70 13.32
N ASP A 39 -1.33 7.42 12.82
CA ASP A 39 -2.18 8.39 12.12
C ASP A 39 -2.61 9.57 13.01
N GLU A 40 -2.69 9.37 14.35
CA GLU A 40 -2.94 10.47 15.29
C GLU A 40 -1.77 11.47 15.38
N VAL A 41 -0.58 11.10 14.90
CA VAL A 41 0.64 11.93 14.95
C VAL A 41 1.08 12.26 13.52
N ASP A 42 0.69 13.45 13.04
CA ASP A 42 0.98 13.94 11.67
C ASP A 42 2.48 13.84 11.28
N ASP A 43 3.40 13.88 12.25
CA ASP A 43 4.85 13.95 12.02
C ASP A 43 5.63 12.72 12.53
N ALA A 44 5.07 11.50 12.45
CA ALA A 44 5.82 10.30 12.80
C ALA A 44 7.07 10.13 11.91
N ILE A 45 8.24 10.01 12.54
CA ILE A 45 9.54 9.87 11.86
C ILE A 45 10.05 8.42 11.95
N GLN A 46 9.91 7.79 13.12
CA GLN A 46 10.42 6.44 13.37
C GLN A 46 9.53 5.69 14.36
N ILE A 47 9.41 4.38 14.16
CA ILE A 47 8.58 3.50 14.96
C ILE A 47 9.42 2.32 15.43
N PHE A 48 9.48 2.14 16.75
CA PHE A 48 10.24 1.08 17.38
C PHE A 48 9.34 0.13 18.16
N ARG A 49 9.70 -1.15 18.12
CA ARG A 49 9.24 -2.18 19.03
C ARG A 49 10.32 -2.47 20.05
N ILE A 50 10.00 -2.29 21.32
CA ILE A 50 10.92 -2.47 22.43
C ILE A 50 10.46 -3.66 23.26
N ASN A 51 11.35 -4.63 23.50
CA ASN A 51 11.14 -5.69 24.47
C ASN A 51 12.08 -5.48 25.67
N PRO A 52 11.58 -4.97 26.80
CA PRO A 52 12.38 -4.75 28.01
C PRO A 52 12.95 -6.05 28.61
N SER A 53 12.24 -7.17 28.46
CA SER A 53 12.67 -8.48 28.99
C SER A 53 13.90 -9.00 28.27
N GLU A 54 13.92 -8.88 26.94
CA GLU A 54 15.03 -9.29 26.09
C GLU A 54 16.09 -8.19 25.88
N LYS A 55 15.78 -6.96 26.29
CA LYS A 55 16.57 -5.75 26.04
C LYS A 55 16.81 -5.52 24.53
N SER A 56 15.83 -5.86 23.72
CA SER A 56 15.85 -5.63 22.29
C SER A 56 15.07 -4.37 21.92
N CYS A 57 15.53 -3.71 20.87
CA CYS A 57 14.88 -2.59 20.22
C CYS A 57 14.95 -2.85 18.72
N GLU A 58 13.81 -3.00 18.08
CA GLU A 58 13.67 -3.26 16.66
C GLU A 58 13.00 -2.06 16.01
N ASP A 59 13.58 -1.59 14.91
CA ASP A 59 12.94 -0.59 14.05
C ASP A 59 11.95 -1.32 13.16
N ILE A 60 10.67 -0.99 13.31
CA ILE A 60 9.56 -1.59 12.57
C ILE A 60 8.95 -0.57 11.60
N SER A 61 9.60 0.57 11.35
CA SER A 61 9.06 1.64 10.51
C SER A 61 8.72 1.15 9.10
N GLU A 62 9.56 0.29 8.52
CA GLU A 62 9.32 -0.30 7.20
C GLU A 62 8.10 -1.25 7.22
N ASP A 63 8.00 -2.11 8.24
CA ASP A 63 6.86 -3.03 8.38
C ASP A 63 5.54 -2.24 8.49
N ILE A 64 5.53 -1.15 9.28
CA ILE A 64 4.36 -0.26 9.39
C ILE A 64 4.09 0.45 8.06
N ALA A 65 5.12 0.89 7.35
CA ALA A 65 4.95 1.55 6.05
C ALA A 65 4.36 0.61 5.00
N GLU A 66 4.80 -0.67 4.96
CA GLU A 66 4.19 -1.70 4.12
C GLU A 66 2.70 -1.86 4.44
N ALA A 67 2.35 -1.96 5.73
CA ALA A 67 0.97 -2.08 6.16
C ALA A 67 0.12 -0.84 5.82
N TYR A 68 0.70 0.35 5.92
CA TYR A 68 0.05 1.60 5.55
C TYR A 68 -0.21 1.66 4.04
N VAL A 69 0.79 1.31 3.23
CA VAL A 69 0.67 1.29 1.77
C VAL A 69 -0.38 0.27 1.32
N GLU A 70 -0.36 -0.94 1.87
CA GLU A 70 -1.32 -1.99 1.54
C GLU A 70 -2.76 -1.60 1.93
N ALA A 71 -2.93 -0.90 3.07
CA ALA A 71 -4.23 -0.43 3.53
C ALA A 71 -4.80 0.73 2.69
N ASN A 72 -3.94 1.54 2.06
CA ASN A 72 -4.32 2.75 1.33
C ASN A 72 -4.02 2.69 -0.18
N ILE A 73 -3.77 1.50 -0.73
CA ILE A 73 -3.26 1.35 -2.10
C ILE A 73 -4.15 1.99 -3.17
N GLU A 74 -5.46 2.04 -2.96
CA GLU A 74 -6.43 2.64 -3.88
C GLU A 74 -6.42 4.19 -3.85
N ASP A 75 -5.93 4.76 -2.75
CA ASP A 75 -5.95 6.20 -2.46
C ASP A 75 -4.54 6.84 -2.50
N LEU A 76 -3.49 6.04 -2.72
CA LEU A 76 -2.11 6.48 -2.83
C LEU A 76 -1.72 6.74 -4.29
N TYR A 77 -1.19 7.94 -4.54
CA TYR A 77 -0.72 8.43 -5.84
C TYR A 77 0.64 9.11 -5.69
N GLU A 78 1.31 9.41 -6.81
CA GLU A 78 2.63 10.05 -6.86
C GLU A 78 2.71 11.35 -6.01
N ASP A 79 1.62 12.10 -5.95
CA ASP A 79 1.52 13.38 -5.21
C ASP A 79 0.82 13.25 -3.83
N SER A 80 0.60 12.03 -3.33
CA SER A 80 -0.06 11.84 -2.03
C SER A 80 0.80 12.36 -0.87
N GLU A 81 0.17 13.11 0.03
CA GLU A 81 0.80 13.55 1.28
C GLU A 81 0.80 12.37 2.26
N VAL A 82 1.97 11.80 2.49
CA VAL A 82 2.18 10.65 3.40
C VAL A 82 3.12 11.04 4.53
N HIS A 83 3.06 10.33 5.65
CA HIS A 83 4.00 10.51 6.74
C HIS A 83 5.44 10.30 6.27
N TYR A 84 6.38 10.99 6.91
CA TYR A 84 7.79 10.96 6.53
C TYR A 84 8.37 9.54 6.42
N PHE A 85 8.08 8.69 7.41
CA PHE A 85 8.58 7.30 7.41
C PHE A 85 8.00 6.45 6.27
N VAL A 86 6.77 6.75 5.82
CA VAL A 86 6.16 6.10 4.65
C VAL A 86 6.84 6.58 3.39
N GLY A 87 7.02 7.89 3.24
CA GLY A 87 7.68 8.49 2.07
C GLY A 87 9.10 7.97 1.83
N GLU A 88 9.84 7.67 2.90
CA GLU A 88 11.20 7.13 2.85
C GLU A 88 11.26 5.58 2.83
N SER A 89 10.12 4.89 2.91
CA SER A 89 10.06 3.42 2.93
C SER A 89 10.31 2.80 1.56
N ASN A 90 10.84 1.57 1.53
CA ASN A 90 10.95 0.84 0.26
C ASN A 90 9.57 0.47 -0.26
N ALA A 91 8.63 0.11 0.61
CA ALA A 91 7.25 -0.21 0.24
C ALA A 91 6.57 0.92 -0.58
N TYR A 92 6.74 2.18 -0.17
CA TYR A 92 6.18 3.31 -0.92
C TYR A 92 6.92 3.54 -2.24
N HIS A 93 8.25 3.41 -2.26
CA HIS A 93 9.03 3.54 -3.49
C HIS A 93 8.69 2.46 -4.52
N ASP A 94 8.47 1.23 -4.07
CA ASP A 94 8.05 0.12 -4.91
C ASP A 94 6.66 0.40 -5.53
N LEU A 95 5.70 0.89 -4.73
CA LEU A 95 4.40 1.35 -5.23
C LEU A 95 4.55 2.44 -6.31
N LEU A 96 5.37 3.47 -6.06
CA LEU A 96 5.59 4.54 -7.04
C LEU A 96 6.21 4.00 -8.35
N SER A 97 7.11 3.02 -8.24
CA SER A 97 7.69 2.37 -9.42
C SER A 97 6.64 1.61 -10.22
N GLU A 98 5.74 0.88 -9.54
CA GLU A 98 4.65 0.16 -10.20
C GLU A 98 3.68 1.11 -10.91
N LEU A 99 3.31 2.22 -10.27
CA LEU A 99 2.46 3.25 -10.88
C LEU A 99 3.13 3.91 -12.09
N ALA A 100 4.44 4.13 -12.04
CA ALA A 100 5.20 4.68 -13.17
C ALA A 100 5.25 3.70 -14.35
N ASP A 101 5.46 2.41 -14.07
CA ASP A 101 5.45 1.35 -15.09
C ASP A 101 4.06 1.17 -15.72
N GLU A 102 2.99 1.23 -14.93
CA GLU A 102 1.61 1.20 -15.42
C GLU A 102 1.34 2.38 -16.34
N LYS A 103 1.69 3.60 -15.92
CA LYS A 103 1.53 4.82 -16.74
C LYS A 103 2.30 4.74 -18.06
N TYR A 104 3.52 4.22 -18.04
CA TYR A 104 4.29 3.99 -19.26
C TYR A 104 3.62 2.95 -20.18
N ASN A 105 3.14 1.84 -19.63
CA ASN A 105 2.45 0.81 -20.40
C ASN A 105 1.15 1.34 -21.02
N ASP A 106 0.39 2.13 -20.29
CA ASP A 106 -0.82 2.78 -20.78
C ASP A 106 -0.51 3.78 -21.91
N GLU A 107 0.58 4.54 -21.83
CA GLU A 107 1.01 5.45 -22.89
C GLU A 107 1.44 4.70 -24.17
N ILE A 108 2.15 3.58 -24.03
CA ILE A 108 2.70 2.82 -25.16
C ILE A 108 1.66 1.90 -25.81
N TYR A 109 0.82 1.25 -25.02
CA TYR A 109 -0.08 0.17 -25.47
C TYR A 109 -1.57 0.55 -25.39
N GLY A 110 -1.92 1.71 -24.83
CA GLY A 110 -3.29 2.08 -24.47
C GLY A 110 -3.68 1.47 -23.13
N THR A 111 -4.74 1.98 -22.49
CA THR A 111 -5.14 1.46 -21.17
C THR A 111 -5.60 0.01 -21.23
N TYR A 112 -5.59 -0.71 -20.11
CA TYR A 112 -6.13 -2.08 -20.05
C TYR A 112 -7.56 -2.17 -20.66
N GLU A 113 -8.41 -1.19 -20.37
CA GLU A 113 -9.77 -1.10 -20.93
C GLU A 113 -9.77 -0.89 -22.45
N GLU A 114 -8.84 -0.08 -22.98
CA GLU A 114 -8.70 0.15 -24.42
C GLU A 114 -8.18 -1.10 -25.14
N GLN A 115 -7.23 -1.80 -24.54
CA GLN A 115 -6.67 -3.04 -25.07
C GLN A 115 -7.70 -4.19 -25.06
N ASN A 116 -8.55 -4.27 -24.03
CA ASN A 116 -9.52 -5.35 -23.85
C ASN A 116 -10.95 -4.98 -24.26
N LYS A 117 -11.16 -3.82 -24.89
CA LYS A 117 -12.46 -3.46 -25.47
C LYS A 117 -12.78 -4.41 -26.62
N LEU A 118 -13.76 -5.29 -26.37
CA LEU A 118 -14.39 -6.09 -27.40
C LEU A 118 -14.95 -5.16 -28.48
N ARG A 119 -14.49 -5.35 -29.72
CA ARG A 119 -15.07 -4.64 -30.86
C ARG A 119 -16.40 -5.27 -31.19
N LEU A 120 -17.29 -4.51 -31.83
CA LEU A 120 -18.61 -5.01 -32.25
C LEU A 120 -18.49 -6.30 -33.11
N CYS A 121 -17.40 -6.44 -33.87
CA CYS A 121 -17.09 -7.63 -34.67
C CYS A 121 -16.58 -8.84 -33.87
N ASP A 122 -16.15 -8.67 -32.62
CA ASP A 122 -15.78 -9.78 -31.72
C ASP A 122 -17.02 -10.38 -31.05
N VAL A 123 -18.10 -9.60 -30.93
CA VAL A 123 -19.36 -10.00 -30.27
C VAL A 123 -20.43 -10.44 -31.26
N ILE A 124 -20.43 -9.89 -32.49
CA ILE A 124 -21.36 -10.29 -33.55
C ILE A 124 -20.77 -11.49 -34.29
N PRO A 125 -21.39 -12.70 -34.20
CA PRO A 125 -20.98 -13.81 -35.02
C PRO A 125 -21.16 -13.42 -36.48
N ASN A 126 -20.09 -13.58 -37.26
CA ASN A 126 -20.06 -13.31 -38.69
C ASN A 126 -20.97 -14.32 -39.39
N TYR A 127 -22.28 -14.06 -39.40
CA TYR A 127 -23.24 -14.88 -40.11
C TYR A 127 -22.94 -14.72 -41.60
N SER A 128 -22.27 -15.73 -42.16
CA SER A 128 -22.15 -15.91 -43.60
C SER A 128 -23.56 -15.85 -44.16
N SER A 129 -23.80 -14.86 -45.03
CA SER A 129 -25.08 -14.64 -45.68
C SER A 129 -25.46 -15.89 -46.48
N TYR A 130 -26.27 -16.77 -45.88
CA TYR A 130 -26.88 -17.86 -46.63
C TYR A 130 -27.82 -17.24 -47.65
N TYR A 131 -27.40 -17.28 -48.92
CA TYR A 131 -28.22 -16.97 -50.08
C TYR A 131 -29.54 -17.74 -49.97
N ILE A 132 -30.64 -17.02 -49.75
CA ILE A 132 -31.98 -17.55 -49.96
C ILE A 132 -32.12 -17.75 -51.47
N LYS A 133 -31.97 -18.99 -51.94
CA LYS A 133 -32.39 -19.39 -53.28
C LYS A 133 -33.91 -19.21 -53.35
N GLY A 134 -34.34 -18.18 -54.07
CA GLY A 134 -35.74 -17.94 -54.39
C GLY A 134 -36.35 -19.15 -55.11
N PHE A 135 -37.57 -19.49 -54.67
CA PHE A 135 -38.48 -20.42 -55.33
C PHE A 135 -39.07 -19.80 -56.61
#